data_AF-A0A0M1J7S9-F1
#
_entry.id   AF-A0A0M1J7S9-F1
#
_cell.length_a   1.000
_cell.length_b   1.000
_cell.length_c   1.000
_cell.angle_alpha   90.00
_cell.angle_beta   90.00
_cell.angle_gamma   90.00
#
_symmetry.space_group_name_H-M   'P 1'
#
loop_
_entity.id
_entity.type
_entity.pdbx_description
1 polymer ?
#
loop_
_entity_poly.entity_id
_entity_poly.type
_entity_poly.pdbx_seq_one_letter_code
_entity_poly.pdbx_strand_id
1 'polypeptide(L)'
;QIKEQLEKILQAEQIEHETDALWHLAQAADGSMRDALSLTDQAIAFGNNQVTEAGVRSMLGTLTSGMVLDLVETLANSQAAQVLQVVSRMAEHMPDFAKVLADLLRLLHDLAIAQVVPEVLQPDGADNLRKSNLARLLTPEDIQLFYQIGILGQRDLELAPDSRMAFEMVLLRMLAFHPNDQALQSTNHRQPQQQLATLPQAPSLQQQPITAPPAAKLQQQPVTSNVSPESIASPTIPPTTIQLANNEDWHNLIRYLKLTGLTGQLANNCEFKSWDGHTLNLYLDAAAASLKVATAEEKMLNTLRQHLGPTMQMYLKVNRTIAETPAQRNVQEQQQRQQEYQHNFINDPFVRMLQDTFQAEVIPNSIQPRGA
;
A
#
# COMPACT_ATOMS: atom_id res chain seq x y z
N GLN A 1 -4.16 -47.02 1.46
CA GLN A 1 -4.89 -47.55 2.64
C GLN A 1 -6.18 -46.79 2.92
N ILE A 2 -6.17 -45.47 3.19
CA ILE A 2 -7.41 -44.70 3.47
C ILE A 2 -8.38 -44.73 2.28
N LYS A 3 -7.90 -44.42 1.06
CA LYS A 3 -8.70 -44.46 -0.18
C LYS A 3 -9.47 -45.78 -0.35
N GLU A 4 -8.78 -46.92 -0.25
CA GLU A 4 -9.38 -48.26 -0.38
C GLU A 4 -10.43 -48.55 0.70
N GLN A 5 -10.25 -48.00 1.90
CA GLN A 5 -11.20 -48.14 2.98
C GLN A 5 -12.46 -47.30 2.72
N LEU A 6 -12.31 -46.06 2.26
CA LEU A 6 -13.43 -45.20 1.86
C LEU A 6 -14.24 -45.83 0.72
N GLU A 7 -13.56 -46.40 -0.28
CA GLU A 7 -14.19 -47.10 -1.40
C GLU A 7 -15.07 -48.26 -0.93
N LYS A 8 -14.56 -49.10 -0.02
CA LYS A 8 -15.34 -50.21 0.57
C LYS A 8 -16.58 -49.72 1.32
N ILE A 9 -16.46 -48.62 2.07
CA ILE A 9 -17.57 -48.07 2.86
C ILE A 9 -18.65 -47.51 1.94
N LEU A 10 -18.28 -46.71 0.94
CA LEU A 10 -19.24 -46.14 -0.01
C LEU A 10 -19.92 -47.21 -0.88
N GLN A 11 -19.21 -48.29 -1.23
CA GLN A 11 -19.82 -49.45 -1.88
C GLN A 11 -20.83 -50.18 -0.98
N ALA A 12 -20.53 -50.31 0.31
CA ALA A 12 -21.45 -50.94 1.28
C ALA A 12 -22.72 -50.09 1.53
N GLU A 13 -22.59 -48.77 1.50
CA GLU A 13 -23.70 -47.83 1.66
C GLU A 13 -24.45 -47.51 0.35
N GLN A 14 -24.04 -48.11 -0.78
CA GLN A 14 -24.60 -47.89 -2.11
C GLN A 14 -24.59 -46.42 -2.56
N ILE A 15 -23.51 -45.70 -2.24
CA ILE A 15 -23.31 -44.31 -2.64
C ILE A 15 -22.48 -44.25 -3.93
N GLU A 16 -22.97 -43.52 -4.93
CA GLU A 16 -22.26 -43.30 -6.18
C GLU A 16 -21.03 -42.41 -5.94
N HIS A 17 -19.86 -42.85 -6.41
CA HIS A 17 -18.59 -42.18 -6.11
C HIS A 17 -17.59 -42.29 -7.27
N GLU A 18 -16.75 -41.27 -7.39
CA GLU A 18 -15.62 -41.22 -8.32
C GLU A 18 -14.31 -41.55 -7.61
N THR A 19 -13.46 -42.36 -8.26
CA THR A 19 -12.20 -42.84 -7.67
C THR A 19 -11.22 -41.70 -7.34
N ASP A 20 -11.23 -40.62 -8.13
CA ASP A 20 -10.38 -39.44 -7.92
C ASP A 20 -10.86 -38.58 -6.75
N ALA A 21 -12.18 -38.51 -6.52
CA ALA A 21 -12.77 -37.86 -5.35
C ALA A 21 -12.27 -38.49 -4.04
N LEU A 22 -12.17 -39.83 -4.01
CA LEU A 22 -11.66 -40.57 -2.84
C LEU A 22 -10.18 -40.29 -2.59
N TRP A 23 -9.39 -40.03 -3.64
CA TRP A 23 -8.00 -39.64 -3.49
C TRP A 23 -7.89 -38.27 -2.82
N HIS A 24 -8.68 -37.29 -3.25
CA HIS A 24 -8.71 -35.96 -2.64
C HIS A 24 -9.16 -35.99 -1.16
N LEU A 25 -10.17 -36.78 -0.83
CA LEU A 25 -10.62 -36.96 0.56
C LEU A 25 -9.53 -37.63 1.43
N ALA A 26 -8.88 -38.66 0.91
CA ALA A 26 -7.81 -39.35 1.62
C ALA A 26 -6.60 -38.43 1.86
N GLN A 27 -6.27 -37.57 0.89
CA GLN A 27 -5.20 -36.59 1.00
C GLN A 27 -5.54 -35.50 2.04
N ALA A 28 -6.76 -34.97 1.99
CA ALA A 28 -7.21 -33.95 2.94
C ALA A 28 -7.33 -34.45 4.38
N ALA A 29 -7.48 -35.77 4.57
CA ALA A 29 -7.56 -36.41 5.87
C ALA A 29 -6.21 -36.62 6.57
N ASP A 30 -5.09 -36.37 5.88
CA ASP A 30 -3.72 -36.40 6.43
C ASP A 30 -3.41 -37.64 7.30
N GLY A 31 -3.83 -38.83 6.85
CA GLY A 31 -3.59 -40.09 7.57
C GLY A 31 -4.62 -40.45 8.66
N SER A 32 -5.59 -39.59 8.95
CA SER A 32 -6.64 -39.82 9.95
C SER A 32 -7.91 -40.41 9.33
N MET A 33 -8.23 -41.67 9.65
CA MET A 33 -9.48 -42.29 9.18
C MET A 33 -10.74 -41.59 9.70
N ARG A 34 -10.68 -40.95 10.87
CA ARG A 34 -11.84 -40.21 11.41
C ARG A 34 -12.14 -38.98 10.58
N ASP A 35 -11.10 -38.22 10.22
CA ASP A 35 -11.25 -37.01 9.41
C ASP A 35 -11.65 -37.40 7.98
N ALA A 36 -11.11 -38.50 7.45
CA ALA A 36 -11.53 -39.06 6.18
C ALA A 36 -13.04 -39.33 6.14
N LEU A 37 -13.58 -40.04 7.14
CA LEU A 37 -15.03 -40.30 7.24
C LEU A 37 -15.83 -39.01 7.39
N SER A 38 -15.37 -38.08 8.24
CA SER A 38 -16.08 -36.81 8.46
C SER A 38 -16.11 -35.93 7.21
N LEU A 39 -15.04 -35.94 6.40
CA LEU A 39 -14.99 -35.27 5.10
C LEU A 39 -15.85 -36.00 4.05
N THR A 40 -15.90 -37.33 4.09
CA THR A 40 -16.79 -38.12 3.23
C THR A 40 -18.26 -37.82 3.53
N ASP A 41 -18.67 -37.75 4.80
CA ASP A 41 -20.04 -37.36 5.19
C ASP A 41 -20.40 -35.96 4.68
N GLN A 42 -19.46 -35.01 4.77
CA GLN A 42 -19.65 -33.67 4.22
C GLN A 42 -19.78 -33.70 2.69
N ALA A 43 -18.98 -34.53 2.01
CA ALA A 43 -19.03 -34.67 0.55
C ALA A 43 -20.37 -35.27 0.10
N ILE A 44 -20.89 -36.27 0.81
CA ILE A 44 -22.20 -36.86 0.56
C ILE A 44 -23.31 -35.82 0.73
N ALA A 45 -23.25 -35.03 1.81
CA ALA A 45 -24.20 -33.95 2.07
C ALA A 45 -24.14 -32.85 1.01
N PHE A 46 -22.94 -32.52 0.52
CA PHE A 46 -22.72 -31.49 -0.49
C PHE A 46 -23.14 -31.95 -1.91
N GLY A 47 -22.82 -33.20 -2.28
CA GLY A 47 -23.09 -33.78 -3.59
C GLY A 47 -24.45 -34.47 -3.72
N ASN A 48 -25.38 -34.19 -2.80
CA ASN A 48 -26.76 -34.69 -2.82
C ASN A 48 -26.84 -36.23 -2.94
N ASN A 49 -26.07 -36.92 -2.08
CA ASN A 49 -25.92 -38.38 -2.04
C ASN A 49 -25.06 -38.99 -3.16
N GLN A 50 -24.18 -38.20 -3.75
CA GLN A 50 -23.12 -38.64 -4.68
C GLN A 50 -21.79 -37.99 -4.29
N VAL A 51 -20.68 -38.70 -4.47
CA VAL A 51 -19.32 -38.21 -4.19
C VAL A 51 -18.57 -38.03 -5.50
N THR A 52 -18.75 -36.87 -6.14
CA THR A 52 -18.07 -36.50 -7.39
C THR A 52 -16.76 -35.77 -7.13
N GLU A 53 -15.78 -35.88 -8.03
CA GLU A 53 -14.49 -35.19 -7.92
C GLU A 53 -14.69 -33.67 -7.88
N ALA A 54 -15.50 -33.13 -8.80
CA ALA A 54 -15.80 -31.71 -8.85
C ALA A 54 -16.45 -31.20 -7.56
N GLY A 55 -17.39 -31.97 -6.98
CA GLY A 55 -18.05 -31.63 -5.72
C GLY A 55 -17.08 -31.62 -4.54
N VAL A 56 -16.26 -32.68 -4.41
CA VAL A 56 -15.24 -32.79 -3.36
C VAL A 56 -14.20 -31.68 -3.49
N ARG A 57 -13.76 -31.36 -4.71
CA ARG A 57 -12.78 -30.27 -4.93
C ARG A 57 -13.33 -28.90 -4.61
N SER A 58 -14.61 -28.67 -4.89
CA SER A 58 -15.30 -27.45 -4.48
C SER A 58 -15.43 -27.38 -2.96
N MET A 59 -15.82 -28.47 -2.30
CA MET A 59 -15.98 -28.54 -0.84
C MET A 59 -14.66 -28.32 -0.10
N LEU A 60 -13.59 -28.99 -0.51
CA LEU A 60 -12.26 -28.88 0.09
C LEU A 60 -11.53 -27.58 -0.31
N GLY A 61 -12.10 -26.80 -1.22
CA GLY A 61 -11.47 -25.60 -1.77
C GLY A 61 -10.25 -25.86 -2.66
N THR A 62 -10.00 -27.12 -3.07
CA THR A 62 -8.87 -27.48 -3.97
C THR A 62 -9.12 -27.05 -5.43
N LEU A 63 -10.37 -26.73 -5.79
CA LEU A 63 -10.66 -26.02 -7.04
C LEU A 63 -9.91 -24.68 -7.11
N THR A 64 -9.82 -23.97 -5.97
CA THR A 64 -9.05 -22.73 -5.82
C THR A 64 -7.57 -22.97 -6.09
N SER A 65 -7.01 -24.04 -5.52
CA SER A 65 -5.59 -24.40 -5.71
C SER A 65 -5.26 -24.65 -7.19
N GLY A 66 -6.13 -25.36 -7.91
CA GLY A 66 -5.97 -25.60 -9.35
C GLY A 66 -6.02 -24.31 -10.18
N MET A 67 -6.98 -23.42 -9.91
CA MET A 67 -7.08 -22.14 -10.63
C MET A 67 -5.93 -21.19 -10.32
N VAL A 68 -5.40 -21.23 -9.09
CA VAL A 68 -4.21 -20.45 -8.70
C VAL A 68 -2.95 -21.00 -9.38
N LEU A 69 -2.82 -22.32 -9.56
CA LEU A 69 -1.76 -22.93 -10.37
C LEU A 69 -1.86 -22.49 -11.84
N ASP A 70 -3.05 -22.54 -12.44
CA ASP A 70 -3.29 -22.03 -13.80
C ASP A 70 -2.89 -20.55 -13.91
N LEU A 71 -3.21 -19.75 -12.89
CA LEU A 71 -2.85 -18.34 -12.85
C LEU A 71 -1.32 -18.14 -12.85
N VAL A 72 -0.58 -18.87 -12.02
CA VAL A 72 0.90 -18.78 -12.01
C VAL A 72 1.50 -19.26 -13.32
N GLU A 73 0.95 -20.30 -13.97
CA GLU A 73 1.39 -20.73 -15.29
C GLU A 73 1.19 -19.63 -16.35
N THR A 74 0.04 -18.97 -16.36
CA THR A 74 -0.21 -17.86 -17.30
C THR A 74 0.67 -16.64 -17.02
N LEU A 75 0.97 -16.34 -15.75
CA LEU A 75 1.92 -15.30 -15.35
C LEU A 75 3.35 -15.63 -15.78
N ALA A 76 3.80 -16.87 -15.59
CA ALA A 76 5.13 -17.33 -16.00
C ALA A 76 5.34 -17.24 -17.51
N ASN A 77 4.28 -17.46 -18.29
CA ASN A 77 4.32 -17.31 -19.75
C ASN A 77 4.12 -15.86 -20.23
N SER A 78 3.96 -14.88 -19.32
CA SER A 78 3.75 -13.45 -19.61
C SER A 78 2.54 -13.15 -20.51
N GLN A 79 1.45 -13.92 -20.38
CA GLN A 79 0.28 -13.81 -21.27
C GLN A 79 -0.88 -13.07 -20.61
N ALA A 80 -0.88 -11.73 -20.69
CA ALA A 80 -1.88 -10.86 -20.06
C ALA A 80 -3.34 -11.24 -20.40
N ALA A 81 -3.62 -11.58 -21.67
CA ALA A 81 -4.97 -11.97 -22.09
C ALA A 81 -5.45 -13.25 -21.39
N GLN A 82 -4.56 -14.24 -21.20
CA GLN A 82 -4.92 -15.49 -20.52
C GLN A 82 -5.07 -15.29 -19.02
N VAL A 83 -4.23 -14.46 -18.40
CA VAL A 83 -4.36 -14.07 -16.99
C VAL A 83 -5.77 -13.49 -16.73
N LEU A 84 -6.22 -12.53 -17.53
CA LEU A 84 -7.56 -11.93 -17.37
C LEU A 84 -8.71 -12.91 -17.65
N GLN A 85 -8.50 -13.90 -18.53
CA GLN A 85 -9.46 -14.99 -18.75
C GLN A 85 -9.56 -15.92 -17.54
N VAL A 86 -8.43 -16.27 -16.91
CA VAL A 86 -8.43 -17.03 -15.66
C VAL A 86 -9.17 -16.26 -14.57
N VAL A 87 -8.87 -14.97 -14.38
CA VAL A 87 -9.58 -14.12 -13.41
C VAL A 87 -11.08 -14.07 -13.68
N SER A 88 -11.49 -14.00 -14.95
CA SER A 88 -12.91 -14.00 -15.31
C SER A 88 -13.60 -15.32 -14.96
N ARG A 89 -12.95 -16.47 -15.20
CA ARG A 89 -13.46 -17.79 -14.77
C ARG A 89 -13.52 -17.91 -13.25
N MET A 90 -12.54 -17.35 -12.54
CA MET A 90 -12.56 -17.31 -11.07
C MET A 90 -13.73 -16.47 -10.58
N ALA A 91 -14.01 -15.32 -11.19
CA ALA A 91 -15.14 -14.45 -10.81
C ALA A 91 -16.52 -15.13 -10.93
N GLU A 92 -16.67 -16.08 -11.86
CA GLU A 92 -17.91 -16.86 -12.02
C GLU A 92 -18.16 -17.82 -10.85
N HIS A 93 -17.09 -18.34 -10.25
CA HIS A 93 -17.15 -19.40 -9.23
C HIS A 93 -16.79 -18.88 -7.83
N MET A 94 -16.08 -17.75 -7.72
CA MET A 94 -15.45 -17.26 -6.49
C MET A 94 -15.41 -15.72 -6.44
N PRO A 95 -16.04 -15.09 -5.44
CA PRO A 95 -16.01 -13.63 -5.31
C PRO A 95 -14.87 -13.10 -4.42
N ASP A 96 -14.20 -13.95 -3.63
CA ASP A 96 -13.19 -13.51 -2.65
C ASP A 96 -11.77 -13.53 -3.23
N PHE A 97 -11.43 -12.44 -3.92
CA PHE A 97 -10.09 -12.23 -4.49
C PHE A 97 -9.00 -12.02 -3.43
N ALA A 98 -9.35 -11.64 -2.20
CA ALA A 98 -8.36 -11.50 -1.12
C ALA A 98 -7.85 -12.87 -0.69
N LYS A 99 -8.75 -13.85 -0.56
CA LYS A 99 -8.39 -15.25 -0.31
C LYS A 99 -7.58 -15.84 -1.48
N VAL A 100 -8.00 -15.58 -2.72
CA VAL A 100 -7.26 -16.03 -3.91
C VAL A 100 -5.84 -15.48 -3.94
N LEU A 101 -5.66 -14.18 -3.62
CA LEU A 101 -4.33 -13.58 -3.56
C LEU A 101 -3.48 -14.19 -2.43
N ALA A 102 -4.08 -14.50 -1.28
CA ALA A 102 -3.38 -15.20 -0.20
C ALA A 102 -2.92 -16.61 -0.63
N ASP A 103 -3.75 -17.34 -1.38
CA ASP A 103 -3.41 -18.66 -1.90
C ASP A 103 -2.35 -18.58 -3.01
N LEU A 104 -2.37 -17.54 -3.85
CA LEU A 104 -1.31 -17.24 -4.80
C LEU A 104 0.03 -17.00 -4.09
N LEU A 105 0.04 -16.22 -3.01
CA LEU A 105 1.23 -15.95 -2.22
C LEU A 105 1.80 -17.21 -1.55
N ARG A 106 0.92 -18.09 -1.04
CA ARG A 106 1.33 -19.41 -0.51
C ARG A 106 1.95 -20.27 -1.60
N LEU A 107 1.35 -20.31 -2.79
CA LEU A 107 1.92 -21.05 -3.92
C LEU A 107 3.30 -20.51 -4.31
N LEU A 108 3.45 -19.19 -4.46
CA LEU A 108 4.75 -18.57 -4.76
C LEU A 108 5.80 -18.89 -3.69
N HIS A 109 5.39 -18.90 -2.41
CA HIS A 109 6.25 -19.32 -1.31
C HIS A 109 6.67 -20.79 -1.42
N ASP A 110 5.74 -21.71 -1.67
CA ASP A 110 6.04 -23.13 -1.91
C ASP A 110 7.03 -23.31 -3.05
N LEU A 111 6.86 -22.56 -4.15
CA LEU A 111 7.76 -22.60 -5.31
C LEU A 111 9.15 -22.08 -4.96
N ALA A 112 9.25 -20.98 -4.21
CA ALA A 112 10.53 -20.45 -3.73
C ALA A 112 11.28 -21.47 -2.84
N ILE A 113 10.55 -22.15 -1.93
CA ILE A 113 11.13 -23.23 -1.12
C ILE A 113 11.58 -24.38 -2.01
N ALA A 114 10.76 -24.80 -2.97
CA ALA A 114 11.07 -25.92 -3.86
C ALA A 114 12.30 -25.66 -4.75
N GLN A 115 12.61 -24.40 -5.07
CA GLN A 115 13.84 -24.05 -5.78
C GLN A 115 15.10 -24.30 -4.95
N VAL A 116 15.03 -24.10 -3.63
CA VAL A 116 16.16 -24.29 -2.71
C VAL A 116 16.22 -25.73 -2.17
N VAL A 117 15.05 -26.30 -1.87
CA VAL A 117 14.87 -27.64 -1.30
C VAL A 117 13.86 -28.42 -2.15
N PRO A 118 14.30 -29.04 -3.26
CA PRO A 118 13.41 -29.78 -4.15
C PRO A 118 12.70 -30.97 -3.49
N GLU A 119 13.26 -31.51 -2.41
CA GLU A 119 12.73 -32.65 -1.65
C GLU A 119 11.39 -32.36 -0.96
N VAL A 120 11.05 -31.07 -0.75
CA VAL A 120 9.77 -30.65 -0.15
C VAL A 120 8.59 -31.00 -1.05
N LEU A 121 8.79 -30.97 -2.38
CA LEU A 121 7.78 -31.40 -3.34
C LEU A 121 8.03 -32.86 -3.70
N GLN A 122 7.38 -33.76 -2.97
CA GLN A 122 7.30 -35.16 -3.40
C GLN A 122 6.46 -35.24 -4.68
N PRO A 123 6.88 -36.01 -5.69
CA PRO A 123 6.17 -36.12 -6.98
C PRO A 123 4.86 -36.93 -6.89
N ASP A 124 4.21 -36.92 -5.74
CA ASP A 124 2.89 -37.52 -5.54
C ASP A 124 1.80 -36.50 -5.90
N GLY A 125 1.03 -36.84 -6.94
CA GLY A 125 -0.11 -36.03 -7.40
C GLY A 125 0.20 -35.06 -8.54
N ALA A 126 -0.81 -34.79 -9.36
CA ALA A 126 -0.70 -33.93 -10.55
C ALA A 126 -0.28 -32.50 -10.20
N ASP A 127 -0.79 -31.94 -9.10
CA ASP A 127 -0.48 -30.57 -8.68
C ASP A 127 0.98 -30.41 -8.25
N ASN A 128 1.57 -31.39 -7.57
CA ASN A 128 2.98 -31.34 -7.17
C ASN A 128 3.92 -31.42 -8.37
N LEU A 129 3.56 -32.19 -9.40
CA LEU A 129 4.28 -32.20 -10.68
C LEU A 129 4.21 -30.82 -11.35
N ARG A 130 3.03 -30.18 -11.39
CA ARG A 130 2.88 -28.81 -11.92
C ARG A 130 3.71 -27.80 -11.13
N LYS A 131 3.67 -27.84 -9.79
CA LYS A 131 4.52 -27.01 -8.91
C LYS A 131 6.00 -27.21 -9.23
N SER A 132 6.46 -28.45 -9.38
CA SER A 132 7.87 -28.75 -9.70
C SER A 132 8.30 -28.19 -11.07
N ASN A 133 7.41 -28.22 -12.07
CA ASN A 133 7.66 -27.63 -13.38
C ASN A 133 7.70 -26.10 -13.30
N LEU A 134 6.77 -25.49 -12.58
CA LEU A 134 6.73 -24.04 -12.35
C LEU A 134 7.98 -23.53 -11.63
N ALA A 135 8.46 -24.24 -10.61
CA ALA A 135 9.68 -23.89 -9.89
C ALA A 135 10.93 -23.89 -10.78
N ARG A 136 10.91 -24.69 -11.87
CA ARG A 136 11.98 -24.71 -12.89
C ARG A 136 11.79 -23.66 -13.98
N LEU A 137 10.54 -23.29 -14.28
CA LEU A 137 10.20 -22.34 -15.33
C LEU A 137 10.46 -20.89 -14.89
N LEU A 138 10.05 -20.55 -13.67
CA LEU A 138 10.22 -19.21 -13.10
C LEU A 138 11.64 -19.04 -12.55
N THR A 139 12.23 -17.87 -12.76
CA THR A 139 13.50 -17.54 -12.11
C THR A 139 13.27 -17.20 -10.62
N PRO A 140 14.26 -17.39 -9.74
CA PRO A 140 14.15 -16.95 -8.34
C PRO A 140 13.80 -15.46 -8.22
N GLU A 141 14.33 -14.63 -9.11
CA GLU A 141 14.05 -13.20 -9.18
C GLU A 141 12.57 -12.93 -9.48
N ASP A 142 11.98 -13.66 -10.44
CA ASP A 142 10.56 -13.52 -10.80
C ASP A 142 9.65 -13.92 -9.65
N ILE A 143 9.95 -15.03 -8.98
CA ILE A 143 9.17 -15.49 -7.82
C ILE A 143 9.21 -14.44 -6.70
N GLN A 144 10.39 -13.91 -6.38
CA GLN A 144 10.53 -12.86 -5.36
C GLN A 144 9.81 -11.58 -5.74
N LEU A 145 9.91 -11.15 -7.01
CA LEU A 145 9.20 -9.99 -7.52
C LEU A 145 7.68 -10.17 -7.42
N PHE A 146 7.14 -11.29 -7.91
CA PHE A 146 5.71 -11.58 -7.85
C PHE A 146 5.23 -11.65 -6.40
N TYR A 147 5.99 -12.31 -5.53
CA TYR A 147 5.67 -12.38 -4.11
C TYR A 147 5.60 -10.98 -3.48
N GLN A 148 6.60 -10.13 -3.75
CA GLN A 148 6.63 -8.77 -3.22
C GLN A 148 5.48 -7.89 -3.74
N ILE A 149 5.14 -7.99 -5.03
CA ILE A 149 4.01 -7.28 -5.62
C ILE A 149 2.69 -7.79 -5.02
N GLY A 150 2.56 -9.10 -4.80
CA GLY A 150 1.38 -9.70 -4.20
C GLY A 150 1.16 -9.27 -2.74
N ILE A 151 2.21 -9.21 -1.92
CA ILE A 151 2.15 -8.72 -0.54
C ILE A 151 1.69 -7.25 -0.51
N LEU A 152 2.25 -6.40 -1.38
CA LEU A 152 1.79 -5.02 -1.52
C LEU A 152 0.32 -4.97 -1.96
N GLY A 153 -0.07 -5.87 -2.85
CA GLY A 153 -1.41 -6.03 -3.36
C GLY A 153 -2.47 -6.39 -2.31
N GLN A 154 -2.11 -7.10 -1.24
CA GLN A 154 -3.07 -7.45 -0.18
C GLN A 154 -3.70 -6.19 0.44
N ARG A 155 -2.89 -5.17 0.72
CA ARG A 155 -3.38 -3.88 1.22
C ARG A 155 -4.22 -3.15 0.17
N ASP A 156 -3.84 -3.21 -1.10
CA ASP A 156 -4.59 -2.57 -2.17
C ASP A 156 -5.99 -3.19 -2.32
N LEU A 157 -6.13 -4.50 -2.14
CA LEU A 157 -7.43 -5.19 -2.17
C LEU A 157 -8.36 -4.80 -1.01
N GLU A 158 -7.82 -4.55 0.18
CA GLU A 158 -8.61 -4.10 1.34
C GLU A 158 -9.14 -2.67 1.18
N LEU A 159 -8.41 -1.82 0.46
CA LEU A 159 -8.75 -0.41 0.26
C LEU A 159 -9.56 -0.15 -1.01
N ALA A 160 -9.61 -1.11 -1.92
CA ALA A 160 -10.25 -0.92 -3.22
C ALA A 160 -11.78 -1.02 -3.13
N PRO A 161 -12.51 -0.20 -3.90
CA PRO A 161 -13.97 -0.28 -3.99
C PRO A 161 -14.44 -1.55 -4.74
N ASP A 162 -13.57 -2.14 -5.58
CA ASP A 162 -13.81 -3.36 -6.33
C ASP A 162 -12.61 -4.31 -6.16
N SER A 163 -12.81 -5.42 -5.46
CA SER A 163 -11.76 -6.41 -5.18
C SER A 163 -11.23 -7.09 -6.44
N ARG A 164 -12.07 -7.28 -7.46
CA ARG A 164 -11.67 -7.89 -8.73
C ARG A 164 -10.72 -6.96 -9.47
N MET A 165 -11.10 -5.69 -9.61
CA MET A 165 -10.24 -4.70 -10.28
C MET A 165 -8.89 -4.56 -9.57
N ALA A 166 -8.89 -4.54 -8.24
CA ALA A 166 -7.65 -4.47 -7.47
C ALA A 166 -6.76 -5.68 -7.73
N PHE A 167 -7.34 -6.88 -7.77
CA PHE A 167 -6.64 -8.11 -8.09
C PHE A 167 -6.06 -8.11 -9.52
N GLU A 168 -6.86 -7.70 -10.51
CA GLU A 168 -6.40 -7.54 -11.90
C GLU A 168 -5.20 -6.57 -11.98
N MET A 169 -5.25 -5.45 -11.26
CA MET A 169 -4.12 -4.49 -11.21
C MET A 169 -2.87 -5.07 -10.57
N VAL A 170 -2.99 -5.90 -9.53
CA VAL A 170 -1.85 -6.60 -8.92
C VAL A 170 -1.18 -7.53 -9.93
N LEU A 171 -1.98 -8.33 -10.65
CA LEU A 171 -1.48 -9.25 -11.67
C LEU A 171 -0.85 -8.53 -12.87
N LEU A 172 -1.47 -7.44 -13.32
CA LEU A 172 -0.92 -6.60 -14.38
C LEU A 172 0.41 -5.96 -13.98
N ARG A 173 0.58 -5.56 -12.71
CA ARG A 173 1.88 -5.10 -12.20
C ARG A 173 2.92 -6.23 -12.21
N MET A 174 2.56 -7.45 -11.80
CA MET A 174 3.47 -8.59 -11.87
C MET A 174 4.00 -8.79 -13.29
N LEU A 175 3.12 -8.73 -14.30
CA LEU A 175 3.52 -8.81 -15.71
C LEU A 175 4.38 -7.61 -16.16
N ALA A 176 3.97 -6.38 -15.81
CA ALA A 176 4.64 -5.17 -16.27
C ALA A 176 6.06 -4.98 -15.71
N PHE A 177 6.34 -5.54 -14.53
CA PHE A 177 7.65 -5.45 -13.87
C PHE A 177 8.51 -6.71 -14.06
N HIS A 178 8.04 -7.73 -14.77
CA HIS A 178 8.83 -8.92 -15.04
C HIS A 178 10.06 -8.56 -15.90
N PRO A 179 11.29 -8.84 -15.45
CA PRO A 179 12.55 -8.37 -16.07
C PRO A 179 12.73 -8.71 -17.55
N ASN A 180 12.02 -9.72 -18.07
CA ASN A 180 12.14 -10.13 -19.47
C ASN A 180 11.25 -9.30 -20.43
N ASP A 181 10.41 -8.41 -19.89
CA ASP A 181 9.43 -7.64 -20.67
C ASP A 181 9.88 -6.20 -21.00
N GLN A 182 11.05 -6.08 -21.61
CA GLN A 182 11.46 -4.84 -22.29
C GLN A 182 10.55 -4.51 -23.50
N ALA A 183 9.68 -5.45 -23.91
CA ALA A 183 8.76 -5.29 -25.03
C ALA A 183 7.52 -4.44 -24.67
N LEU A 184 6.94 -4.61 -23.47
CA LEU A 184 5.84 -3.75 -23.01
C LEU A 184 6.27 -2.31 -22.70
N GLN A 185 7.54 -2.08 -22.33
CA GLN A 185 8.08 -0.72 -22.15
C GLN A 185 8.29 0.03 -23.48
N SER A 186 8.43 -0.70 -24.59
CA SER A 186 8.75 -0.14 -25.91
C SER A 186 7.54 0.41 -26.68
N THR A 187 6.31 0.20 -26.22
CA THR A 187 5.11 0.66 -26.95
C THR A 187 4.52 1.98 -26.44
N ASN A 188 5.03 2.57 -25.35
CA ASN A 188 4.41 3.80 -24.79
C ASN A 188 5.34 4.92 -24.31
N HIS A 189 6.64 4.86 -24.59
CA HIS A 189 7.51 6.04 -24.49
C HIS A 189 7.88 6.57 -25.88
N ARG A 190 6.89 7.12 -26.59
CA ARG A 190 7.18 8.10 -27.64
C ARG A 190 7.70 9.36 -26.94
N GLN A 191 9.03 9.45 -26.81
CA GLN A 191 9.73 10.69 -26.55
C GLN A 191 9.13 11.79 -27.44
N PRO A 192 8.79 12.98 -26.94
CA PRO A 192 8.48 14.10 -27.81
C PRO A 192 9.79 14.50 -28.51
N GLN A 193 10.01 13.94 -29.70
CA GLN A 193 10.88 14.54 -30.70
C GLN A 193 10.42 15.97 -30.89
N GLN A 194 11.29 16.90 -30.51
CA GLN A 194 11.13 18.32 -30.78
C GLN A 194 11.06 18.53 -32.30
N GLN A 195 9.85 18.48 -32.86
CA GLN A 195 9.57 19.09 -34.14
C GLN A 195 9.54 20.60 -33.94
N LEU A 196 10.58 21.23 -34.47
CA LEU A 196 10.80 22.66 -34.55
C LEU A 196 9.70 23.30 -35.43
N ALA A 197 8.51 23.53 -34.85
CA ALA A 197 7.48 24.35 -35.44
C ALA A 197 7.60 25.77 -34.88
N THR A 198 8.17 26.67 -35.68
CA THR A 198 8.22 28.11 -35.44
C THR A 198 6.81 28.67 -35.28
N LEU A 199 6.47 29.13 -34.07
CA LEU A 199 5.32 30.00 -33.80
C LEU A 199 5.81 31.46 -33.67
N PRO A 200 5.03 32.46 -34.16
CA PRO A 200 5.43 33.86 -34.17
C PRO A 200 5.62 34.44 -32.76
N GLN A 201 6.67 35.24 -32.61
CA GLN A 201 7.05 35.94 -31.39
C GLN A 201 5.93 36.88 -30.90
N ALA A 202 5.47 36.68 -29.67
CA ALA A 202 4.74 37.69 -28.92
C ALA A 202 5.73 38.73 -28.36
N PRO A 203 5.41 40.03 -28.42
CA PRO A 203 6.36 41.10 -28.08
C PRO A 203 6.69 41.13 -26.59
N SER A 204 7.98 41.17 -26.31
CA SER A 204 8.58 41.37 -25.00
C SER A 204 8.16 42.71 -24.41
N LEU A 205 7.32 42.70 -23.37
CA LEU A 205 7.12 43.89 -22.54
C LEU A 205 8.32 44.04 -21.60
N GLN A 206 9.09 45.09 -21.88
CA GLN A 206 10.22 45.58 -21.10
C GLN A 206 9.83 45.79 -19.63
N GLN A 207 10.67 45.27 -18.74
CA GLN A 207 10.67 45.61 -17.32
C GLN A 207 11.00 47.09 -17.16
N GLN A 208 10.04 47.88 -16.69
CA GLN A 208 10.30 49.18 -16.08
C GLN A 208 10.26 49.03 -14.55
N PRO A 209 11.27 49.55 -13.82
CA PRO A 209 11.23 49.60 -12.36
C PRO A 209 10.18 50.62 -11.93
N ILE A 210 9.12 50.16 -11.23
CA ILE A 210 8.15 51.07 -10.64
C ILE A 210 8.61 51.39 -9.22
N THR A 211 9.09 52.62 -9.08
CA THR A 211 9.37 53.35 -7.84
C THR A 211 8.18 53.34 -6.87
N ALA A 212 8.47 53.09 -5.60
CA ALA A 212 7.56 53.26 -4.48
C ALA A 212 7.23 54.76 -4.22
N PRO A 213 5.98 55.09 -3.89
CA PRO A 213 5.65 56.31 -3.16
C PRO A 213 5.39 56.06 -1.66
N PRO A 214 5.43 57.14 -0.85
CA PRO A 214 5.95 57.09 0.51
C PRO A 214 4.88 57.08 1.62
N ALA A 215 5.41 56.90 2.83
CA ALA A 215 4.76 56.91 4.13
C ALA A 215 3.80 58.10 4.40
N ALA A 216 2.71 57.78 5.10
CA ALA A 216 2.01 58.72 5.98
C ALA A 216 2.08 58.19 7.42
N LYS A 217 2.66 59.02 8.30
CA LYS A 217 2.88 58.85 9.74
C LYS A 217 1.60 59.07 10.55
N LEU A 218 1.75 58.76 11.86
CA LEU A 218 1.06 59.25 13.08
C LEU A 218 0.29 58.11 13.77
N GLN A 219 0.47 57.75 15.04
CA GLN A 219 1.11 58.39 16.19
C GLN A 219 1.41 57.32 17.26
N GLN A 220 2.52 57.50 17.99
CA GLN A 220 2.80 56.86 19.28
C GLN A 220 2.10 57.63 20.39
N GLN A 221 1.66 56.93 21.44
CA GLN A 221 1.63 57.43 22.83
C GLN A 221 1.50 56.25 23.83
N PRO A 222 1.82 56.43 25.13
CA PRO A 222 2.85 55.65 25.80
C PRO A 222 2.31 54.79 26.95
N VAL A 223 3.24 54.03 27.53
CA VAL A 223 3.19 53.22 28.75
C VAL A 223 2.38 53.80 29.92
N THR A 224 1.69 52.93 30.67
CA THR A 224 1.80 52.85 32.14
C THR A 224 1.26 51.53 32.67
N SER A 225 2.10 50.89 33.46
CA SER A 225 1.84 49.81 34.41
C SER A 225 0.75 50.20 35.42
N ASN A 226 -0.14 49.28 35.74
CA ASN A 226 -0.75 49.24 37.08
C ASN A 226 -0.96 47.79 37.53
N VAL A 227 -0.39 47.48 38.69
CA VAL A 227 -0.47 46.21 39.40
C VAL A 227 -1.41 46.38 40.60
N SER A 228 -2.04 45.25 40.97
CA SER A 228 -2.71 44.93 42.25
C SER A 228 -4.22 45.24 42.38
N PRO A 229 -4.95 44.54 43.28
CA PRO A 229 -4.89 43.10 43.60
C PRO A 229 -6.30 42.46 43.75
N GLU A 230 -6.32 41.12 43.61
CA GLU A 230 -7.09 40.16 44.43
C GLU A 230 -8.53 40.47 44.85
N SER A 231 -9.49 39.74 44.27
CA SER A 231 -10.72 39.35 44.93
C SER A 231 -11.04 37.89 44.60
N ILE A 232 -11.19 37.09 45.66
CA ILE A 232 -11.31 35.64 45.67
C ILE A 232 -12.81 35.27 45.65
N ALA A 233 -13.08 34.13 45.00
CA ALA A 233 -14.23 33.23 45.15
C ALA A 233 -15.39 33.35 44.13
N SER A 234 -15.41 32.40 43.20
CA SER A 234 -16.40 31.30 43.22
C SER A 234 -16.02 30.20 42.20
N PRO A 235 -16.30 28.92 42.49
CA PRO A 235 -15.81 27.79 41.72
C PRO A 235 -16.64 27.63 40.46
N THR A 236 -16.02 27.75 39.29
CA THR A 236 -16.67 27.41 38.03
C THR A 236 -15.66 26.67 37.17
N ILE A 237 -15.96 25.38 37.03
CA ILE A 237 -15.52 24.43 36.03
C ILE A 237 -14.79 25.14 34.87
N PRO A 238 -13.49 24.88 34.63
CA PRO A 238 -12.80 25.55 33.54
C PRO A 238 -13.49 25.16 32.23
N PRO A 239 -13.97 26.12 31.41
CA PRO A 239 -14.04 25.84 29.98
C PRO A 239 -12.59 25.63 29.58
N THR A 240 -12.24 24.41 29.19
CA THR A 240 -10.97 24.15 28.50
C THR A 240 -10.96 25.04 27.26
N THR A 241 -10.40 26.24 27.43
CA THR A 241 -10.20 27.20 26.36
C THR A 241 -9.13 26.56 25.52
N ILE A 242 -9.54 26.00 24.39
CA ILE A 242 -8.62 25.44 23.40
C ILE A 242 -7.79 26.62 22.89
N GLN A 243 -6.62 26.84 23.48
CA GLN A 243 -5.66 27.83 23.02
C GLN A 243 -4.84 27.19 21.90
N LEU A 244 -5.18 27.51 20.65
CA LEU A 244 -4.33 27.21 19.50
C LEU A 244 -3.16 28.19 19.52
N ALA A 245 -2.02 27.79 20.08
CA ALA A 245 -0.83 28.63 20.18
C ALA A 245 0.24 28.27 19.13
N ASN A 246 0.31 27.00 18.73
CA ASN A 246 1.30 26.50 17.80
C ASN A 246 0.73 25.44 16.81
N ASN A 247 1.58 24.96 15.90
CA ASN A 247 1.20 23.97 14.90
C ASN A 247 0.90 22.58 15.51
N GLU A 248 1.51 22.21 16.64
CA GLU A 248 1.20 20.95 17.32
C GLU A 248 -0.21 20.96 17.92
N ASP A 249 -0.65 22.08 18.49
CA ASP A 249 -2.01 22.27 19.00
C ASP A 249 -3.05 22.13 17.87
N TRP A 250 -2.70 22.65 16.69
CA TRP A 250 -3.51 22.49 15.48
C TRP A 250 -3.63 21.01 15.07
N HIS A 251 -2.51 20.29 14.98
CA HIS A 251 -2.53 18.86 14.64
C HIS A 251 -3.28 18.02 15.67
N ASN A 252 -3.14 18.33 16.96
CA ASN A 252 -3.88 17.67 18.03
C ASN A 252 -5.39 17.92 17.92
N LEU A 253 -5.78 19.14 17.57
CA LEU A 253 -7.17 19.49 17.32
C LEU A 253 -7.74 18.71 16.13
N ILE A 254 -7.03 18.63 15.00
CA ILE A 254 -7.48 17.85 13.84
C ILE A 254 -7.62 16.36 14.16
N ARG A 255 -6.70 15.79 14.95
CA ARG A 255 -6.80 14.41 15.44
C ARG A 255 -8.02 14.20 16.34
N TYR A 256 -8.31 15.16 17.21
CA TYR A 256 -9.48 15.12 18.08
C TYR A 256 -10.80 15.21 17.29
N LEU A 257 -10.85 16.05 16.26
CA LEU A 257 -12.02 16.21 15.40
C LEU A 257 -12.32 15.00 14.50
N LYS A 258 -11.37 14.06 14.34
CA LYS A 258 -11.50 12.87 13.49
C LYS A 258 -12.07 13.20 12.09
N LEU A 259 -11.57 14.26 11.47
CA LEU A 259 -12.01 14.67 10.12
C LEU A 259 -11.65 13.57 9.11
N THR A 260 -12.62 13.12 8.32
CA THR A 260 -12.44 12.07 7.30
C THR A 260 -12.60 12.62 5.88
N GLY A 261 -12.07 11.88 4.89
CA GLY A 261 -12.15 12.23 3.47
C GLY A 261 -11.37 13.50 3.10
N LEU A 262 -11.87 14.25 2.11
CA LEU A 262 -11.21 15.44 1.55
C LEU A 262 -11.00 16.56 2.58
N THR A 263 -11.92 16.70 3.55
CA THR A 263 -11.83 17.69 4.63
C THR A 263 -10.69 17.37 5.59
N GLY A 264 -10.47 16.09 5.91
CA GLY A 264 -9.33 15.65 6.71
C GLY A 264 -7.99 15.84 5.99
N GLN A 265 -7.95 15.60 4.68
CA GLN A 265 -6.77 15.88 3.86
C GLN A 265 -6.47 17.38 3.78
N LEU A 266 -7.49 18.23 3.57
CA LEU A 266 -7.34 19.69 3.59
C LEU A 266 -6.78 20.17 4.94
N ALA A 267 -7.36 19.71 6.05
CA ALA A 267 -6.94 20.10 7.39
C ALA A 267 -5.50 19.68 7.72
N ASN A 268 -5.08 18.47 7.32
CA ASN A 268 -3.72 17.98 7.52
C ASN A 268 -2.66 18.68 6.66
N ASN A 269 -3.07 19.27 5.52
CA ASN A 269 -2.17 20.06 4.65
C ASN A 269 -2.22 21.57 4.97
N CYS A 270 -2.94 21.96 6.02
CA CYS A 270 -2.98 23.34 6.50
C CYS A 270 -1.98 23.53 7.64
N GLU A 271 -1.20 24.59 7.56
CA GLU A 271 -0.29 25.04 8.61
C GLU A 271 -0.93 26.18 9.41
N PHE A 272 -0.80 26.09 10.73
CA PHE A 272 -1.27 27.11 11.65
C PHE A 272 -0.42 28.39 11.56
N LYS A 273 -1.08 29.54 11.34
CA LYS A 273 -0.41 30.84 11.37
C LYS A 273 -0.69 31.61 12.66
N SER A 274 -1.97 31.82 12.96
CA SER A 274 -2.39 32.59 14.13
C SER A 274 -3.86 32.37 14.46
N TRP A 275 -4.17 32.46 15.75
CA TRP A 275 -5.52 32.39 16.31
C TRP A 275 -5.69 33.51 17.33
N ASP A 276 -6.71 34.32 17.16
CA ASP A 276 -7.03 35.45 18.06
C ASP A 276 -8.26 35.18 18.94
N GLY A 277 -8.79 33.95 18.92
CA GLY A 277 -10.03 33.56 19.61
C GLY A 277 -11.29 33.66 18.75
N HIS A 278 -11.25 34.37 17.62
CA HIS A 278 -12.39 34.55 16.72
C HIS A 278 -12.05 34.26 15.25
N THR A 279 -10.80 34.47 14.84
CA THR A 279 -10.30 34.32 13.47
C THR A 279 -9.12 33.37 13.46
N LEU A 280 -9.25 32.27 12.72
CA LEU A 280 -8.18 31.32 12.46
C LEU A 280 -7.55 31.59 11.11
N ASN A 281 -6.27 31.92 11.11
CA ASN A 281 -5.50 32.08 9.89
C ASN A 281 -4.70 30.81 9.64
N LEU A 282 -4.98 30.17 8.51
CA LEU A 282 -4.28 28.97 8.06
C LEU A 282 -3.59 29.25 6.73
N TYR A 283 -2.43 28.61 6.55
CA TYR A 283 -1.75 28.53 5.28
C TYR A 283 -1.96 27.16 4.65
N LEU A 284 -2.31 27.15 3.37
CA LEU A 284 -2.35 25.94 2.57
C LEU A 284 -1.11 25.91 1.67
N ASP A 285 -0.43 24.76 1.64
CA ASP A 285 0.64 24.50 0.69
C ASP A 285 0.12 24.63 -0.76
N ALA A 286 0.90 25.26 -1.62
CA ALA A 286 0.59 25.40 -3.04
C ALA A 286 0.44 24.03 -3.75
N ALA A 287 1.14 22.99 -3.29
CA ALA A 287 0.98 21.62 -3.81
C ALA A 287 -0.40 21.01 -3.48
N ALA A 288 -1.00 21.44 -2.37
CA ALA A 288 -2.31 21.03 -1.90
C ALA A 288 -3.43 21.99 -2.32
N ALA A 289 -3.15 23.00 -3.15
CA ALA A 289 -4.13 23.99 -3.57
C ALA A 289 -5.33 23.37 -4.31
N SER A 290 -5.15 22.24 -4.99
CA SER A 290 -6.23 21.48 -5.63
C SER A 290 -7.20 20.83 -4.63
N LEU A 291 -6.80 20.67 -3.36
CA LEU A 291 -7.65 20.18 -2.28
C LEU A 291 -8.56 21.28 -1.70
N LYS A 292 -8.31 22.56 -2.05
CA LYS A 292 -9.16 23.68 -1.67
C LYS A 292 -10.44 23.68 -2.51
N VAL A 293 -11.39 22.82 -2.12
CA VAL A 293 -12.73 22.77 -2.69
C VAL A 293 -13.69 23.47 -1.72
N ALA A 294 -14.60 24.31 -2.24
CA ALA A 294 -15.56 25.06 -1.41
C ALA A 294 -16.34 24.17 -0.44
N THR A 295 -16.72 22.96 -0.87
CA THR A 295 -17.42 21.97 -0.02
C THR A 295 -16.57 21.43 1.12
N ALA A 296 -15.25 21.31 0.94
CA ALA A 296 -14.34 20.85 2.00
C ALA A 296 -14.02 21.99 2.97
N GLU A 297 -13.89 23.22 2.48
CA GLU A 297 -13.66 24.43 3.28
C GLU A 297 -14.85 24.75 4.19
N GLU A 298 -16.08 24.68 3.66
CA GLU A 298 -17.31 24.88 4.43
C GLU A 298 -17.50 23.80 5.51
N LYS A 299 -17.24 22.53 5.17
CA LYS A 299 -17.32 21.43 6.15
C LYS A 299 -16.29 21.60 7.26
N MET A 300 -15.05 21.97 6.92
CA MET A 300 -14.00 22.25 7.89
C MET A 300 -14.38 23.40 8.82
N LEU A 301 -14.86 24.52 8.26
CA LEU A 301 -15.33 25.67 9.04
C LEU A 301 -16.49 25.31 9.97
N ASN A 302 -17.47 24.53 9.50
CA ASN A 302 -18.59 24.10 10.31
C ASN A 302 -18.15 23.20 11.48
N THR A 303 -17.25 22.25 11.24
CA THR A 303 -16.72 21.40 12.32
C THR A 303 -15.87 22.21 13.31
N LEU A 304 -15.08 23.17 12.84
CA LEU A 304 -14.32 24.05 13.72
C LEU A 304 -15.23 24.94 14.56
N ARG A 305 -16.32 25.48 14.01
CA ARG A 305 -17.30 26.28 14.75
C ARG A 305 -17.99 25.52 15.87
N GLN A 306 -18.24 24.21 15.68
CA GLN A 306 -18.83 23.36 16.71
C GLN A 306 -17.93 23.22 17.95
N HIS A 307 -16.60 23.31 17.77
CA HIS A 307 -15.63 23.07 18.83
C HIS A 307 -14.90 24.32 19.35
N LEU A 308 -14.68 25.33 18.51
CA LEU A 308 -13.94 26.56 18.82
C LEU A 308 -14.85 27.78 19.03
N GLY A 309 -16.12 27.69 18.64
CA GLY A 309 -17.14 28.71 18.88
C GLY A 309 -17.93 29.09 17.62
N PRO A 310 -19.23 29.44 17.76
CA PRO A 310 -20.13 29.63 16.62
C PRO A 310 -19.82 30.87 15.79
N THR A 311 -19.07 31.82 16.34
CA THR A 311 -18.71 33.07 15.68
C THR A 311 -17.37 32.99 14.95
N MET A 312 -16.69 31.84 15.02
CA MET A 312 -15.35 31.65 14.46
C MET A 312 -15.32 31.78 12.92
N GLN A 313 -14.34 32.53 12.41
CA GLN A 313 -14.04 32.75 11.01
C GLN A 313 -12.73 32.03 10.65
N MET A 314 -12.70 31.31 9.54
CA MET A 314 -11.49 30.68 9.01
C MET A 314 -11.03 31.45 7.77
N TYR A 315 -9.78 31.88 7.77
CA TYR A 315 -9.15 32.50 6.61
C TYR A 315 -8.03 31.60 6.10
N LEU A 316 -8.22 31.02 4.91
CA LEU A 316 -7.26 30.15 4.26
C LEU A 316 -6.51 30.89 3.15
N LYS A 317 -5.24 31.22 3.39
CA LYS A 317 -4.33 31.75 2.35
C LYS A 317 -3.57 30.61 1.72
N VAL A 318 -3.67 30.46 0.40
CA VAL A 318 -2.66 29.72 -0.35
C VAL A 318 -1.43 30.61 -0.39
N ASN A 319 -0.39 30.23 0.34
CA ASN A 319 0.84 30.99 0.38
C ASN A 319 1.97 30.13 -0.17
N ARG A 320 2.81 30.72 -1.02
CA ARG A 320 4.04 30.08 -1.47
C ARG A 320 5.08 30.36 -0.38
N THR A 321 5.14 29.52 0.65
CA THR A 321 6.10 29.73 1.73
C THR A 321 7.52 29.53 1.18
N ILE A 322 8.35 30.57 1.30
CA ILE A 322 9.77 30.66 0.91
C ILE A 322 10.65 30.14 2.08
N ALA A 323 10.25 29.05 2.73
CA ALA A 323 11.07 28.44 3.76
C ALA A 323 10.99 26.92 3.59
N GLU A 324 12.15 26.29 3.43
CA GLU A 324 12.33 24.86 3.20
C GLU A 324 11.42 24.05 4.12
N THR A 325 10.60 23.20 3.52
CA THR A 325 9.60 22.43 4.25
C THR A 325 10.30 21.43 5.18
N PRO A 326 9.72 21.11 6.35
CA PRO A 326 10.26 20.08 7.24
C PRO A 326 10.46 18.70 6.58
N ALA A 327 9.70 18.39 5.53
CA ALA A 327 9.90 17.21 4.70
C ALA A 327 11.21 17.28 3.89
N GLN A 328 11.55 18.45 3.32
CA GLN A 328 12.84 18.68 2.68
C GLN A 328 13.99 18.68 3.69
N ARG A 329 13.78 19.23 4.91
CA ARG A 329 14.77 19.18 6.00
C ARG A 329 15.06 17.75 6.44
N ASN A 330 14.04 16.91 6.66
CA ASN A 330 14.24 15.52 7.04
C ASN A 330 14.95 14.70 5.95
N VAL A 331 14.61 14.94 4.68
CA VAL A 331 15.30 14.29 3.54
C VAL A 331 16.76 14.76 3.44
N GLN A 332 17.03 16.06 3.58
CA GLN A 332 18.40 16.58 3.61
C GLN A 332 19.20 16.08 4.83
N GLU A 333 18.60 16.01 6.01
CA GLU A 333 19.26 15.58 7.25
C GLU A 333 19.51 14.06 7.26
N GLN A 334 18.65 13.26 6.59
CA GLN A 334 18.92 11.85 6.30
C GLN A 334 20.04 11.69 5.26
N GLN A 335 20.03 12.49 4.19
CA GLN A 335 21.10 12.48 3.19
C GLN A 335 22.45 12.92 3.76
N GLN A 336 22.49 13.97 4.59
CA GLN A 336 23.70 14.43 5.27
C GLN A 336 24.24 13.37 6.22
N ARG A 337 23.38 12.76 7.06
CA ARG A 337 23.82 11.65 7.92
C ARG A 337 24.39 10.50 7.10
N GLN A 338 23.74 10.12 6.00
CA GLN A 338 24.23 9.02 5.15
C GLN A 338 25.60 9.35 4.53
N GLN A 339 25.80 10.59 4.08
CA GLN A 339 27.10 11.06 3.56
C GLN A 339 28.18 11.09 4.64
N GLU A 340 27.87 11.55 5.85
CA GLU A 340 28.80 11.53 6.98
C GLU A 340 29.19 10.10 7.36
N TYR A 341 28.23 9.16 7.39
CA TYR A 341 28.53 7.76 7.64
C TYR A 341 29.39 7.14 6.54
N GLN A 342 29.11 7.43 5.26
CA GLN A 342 29.95 6.97 4.15
C GLN A 342 31.36 7.56 4.24
N HIS A 343 31.49 8.84 4.55
CA HIS A 343 32.77 9.52 4.68
C HIS A 343 33.59 8.97 5.85
N ASN A 344 32.96 8.76 7.00
CA ASN A 344 33.61 8.19 8.18
C ASN A 344 34.00 6.72 7.94
N PHE A 345 33.16 5.95 7.26
CA PHE A 345 33.45 4.56 6.92
C PHE A 345 34.63 4.43 5.95
N ILE A 346 34.70 5.26 4.90
CA ILE A 346 35.82 5.26 3.95
C ILE A 346 37.13 5.75 4.61
N ASN A 347 37.03 6.67 5.58
CA ASN A 347 38.19 7.19 6.29
C ASN A 347 38.56 6.41 7.55
N ASP A 348 37.84 5.34 7.88
CA ASP A 348 38.15 4.50 9.02
C ASP A 348 39.54 3.83 8.79
N PRO A 349 40.47 3.93 9.75
CA PRO A 349 41.81 3.33 9.65
C PRO A 349 41.77 1.82 9.36
N PHE A 350 40.75 1.11 9.86
CA PHE A 350 40.56 -0.32 9.62
C PHE A 350 40.09 -0.60 8.19
N VAL A 351 39.16 0.20 7.66
CA VAL A 351 38.69 0.07 6.27
C VAL A 351 39.80 0.39 5.29
N ARG A 352 40.61 1.45 5.53
CA ARG A 352 41.81 1.72 4.72
C ARG A 352 42.84 0.60 4.78
N MET A 353 43.08 0.01 5.96
CA MET A 353 43.98 -1.15 6.09
C MET A 353 43.47 -2.34 5.26
N LEU A 354 42.16 -2.60 5.26
CA LEU A 354 41.56 -3.67 4.46
C LEU A 354 41.63 -3.39 2.95
N GLN A 355 41.42 -2.15 2.52
CA GLN A 355 41.61 -1.75 1.11
C GLN A 355 43.06 -1.93 0.66
N ASP A 356 44.02 -1.54 1.49
CA ASP A 356 45.46 -1.61 1.16
C ASP A 356 46.00 -3.06 1.20
N THR A 357 45.51 -3.88 2.15
CA THR A 357 45.96 -5.27 2.32
C THR A 357 45.32 -6.22 1.31
N PHE A 358 44.05 -6.00 0.94
CA PHE A 358 43.27 -6.95 0.15
C PHE A 358 42.80 -6.42 -1.21
N GLN A 359 43.16 -5.18 -1.58
CA GLN A 359 42.59 -4.48 -2.74
C GLN A 359 41.04 -4.50 -2.76
N ALA A 360 40.44 -4.42 -1.56
CA ALA A 360 38.99 -4.50 -1.41
C ALA A 360 38.32 -3.21 -1.93
N GLU A 361 37.24 -3.33 -2.70
CA GLU A 361 36.47 -2.19 -3.19
C GLU A 361 35.24 -1.95 -2.30
N VAL A 362 35.06 -0.72 -1.82
CA VAL A 362 33.88 -0.35 -1.01
C VAL A 362 32.75 0.04 -1.95
N ILE A 363 31.66 -0.72 -1.92
CA ILE A 363 30.45 -0.45 -2.71
C ILE A 363 29.66 0.69 -2.04
N PRO A 364 29.56 1.89 -2.64
CA PRO A 364 29.02 3.09 -1.96
C PRO A 364 27.57 2.95 -1.48
N ASN A 365 26.76 2.14 -2.18
CA ASN A 365 25.33 1.98 -1.90
C ASN A 365 25.01 0.86 -0.88
N SER A 366 26.03 0.17 -0.35
CA SER A 366 25.85 -0.97 0.58
C SER A 366 26.06 -0.61 2.06
N ILE A 367 26.30 0.66 2.38
CA ILE A 367 26.61 1.10 3.75
C ILE A 367 25.30 1.51 4.43
N GLN A 368 24.82 0.67 5.36
CA GLN A 368 23.64 0.94 6.17
C GLN A 368 24.01 1.23 7.64
N PRO A 369 23.42 2.27 8.27
CA PRO A 369 23.62 2.54 9.68
C PRO A 369 22.97 1.43 10.51
N ARG A 370 23.70 0.90 11.49
CA ARG A 370 23.20 -0.18 12.36
C ARG A 370 22.25 0.43 13.40
N GLY A 371 20.94 0.31 13.17
CA GLY A 371 19.89 0.73 14.12
C GLY A 371 18.85 1.71 13.57
N ALA A 372 18.29 1.44 12.38
CA ALA A 372 17.10 2.11 11.86
C ALA A 372 15.96 1.11 11.69
#